data_AF-A0A6M0CXX0-F1
#
_entry.id   AF-A0A6M0CXX0-F1
#
_cell.length_a   1.000
_cell.length_b   1.000
_cell.length_c   1.000
_cell.angle_alpha   90.00
_cell.angle_beta   90.00
_cell.angle_gamma   90.00
#
_symmetry.space_group_name_H-M   'P 1'
#
loop_
_entity.id
_entity.type
_entity.pdbx_description
1 polymer ?
#
loop_
_entity_poly.entity_id
_entity_poly.type
_entity_poly.pdbx_seq_one_letter_code
_entity_poly.pdbx_strand_id
1 'polypeptide(L)' 'GDWEGRAARQLCRNLYRLTCAPAEQWLSSAMETADGPLPDASENFYRRFGGLR' A
#
# COMPACT_ATOMS: atom_id res chain seq x y z
N GLY A 1 -26.65 -2.79 11.12
CA GLY A 1 -26.60 -4.13 10.53
C GLY A 1 -25.18 -4.42 10.12
N ASP A 2 -24.71 -5.64 10.34
CA ASP A 2 -23.43 -6.12 9.81
C ASP A 2 -23.53 -6.10 8.29
N TRP A 3 -22.88 -5.12 7.66
CA TRP A 3 -22.90 -4.98 6.22
C TRP A 3 -21.69 -5.71 5.66
N GLU A 4 -21.91 -6.63 4.73
CA GLU A 4 -20.86 -7.39 4.05
C GLU A 4 -19.76 -6.48 3.46
N GLY A 5 -20.11 -5.26 3.02
CA GLY A 5 -19.12 -4.30 2.55
C GLY A 5 -18.12 -3.85 3.62
N ARG A 6 -18.47 -3.88 4.91
CA ARG A 6 -17.55 -3.61 6.02
C ARG A 6 -16.53 -4.74 6.18
N ALA A 7 -16.98 -5.99 6.16
CA ALA A 7 -16.11 -7.17 6.23
C ALA A 7 -15.17 -7.24 5.03
N ALA A 8 -15.70 -7.06 3.81
CA ALA A 8 -14.90 -7.01 2.59
C ALA A 8 -13.85 -5.88 2.63
N ARG A 9 -14.23 -4.67 3.07
CA ARG A 9 -13.29 -3.54 3.21
C ARG A 9 -12.19 -3.84 4.24
N GLN A 10 -12.52 -4.49 5.34
CA GLN A 10 -11.55 -4.88 6.36
C GLN A 10 -10.57 -5.93 5.84
N LEU A 11 -11.06 -6.93 5.10
CA LEU A 11 -10.20 -7.92 4.45
C LEU A 11 -9.23 -7.26 3.47
N CYS A 12 -9.73 -6.39 2.58
CA CYS A 12 -8.87 -5.65 1.63
C CYS A 12 -7.80 -4.82 2.35
N ARG A 13 -8.16 -4.13 3.43
CA ARG A 13 -7.20 -3.38 4.26
C ARG A 13 -6.11 -4.28 4.83
N ASN A 14 -6.49 -5.46 5.35
CA ASN A 14 -5.53 -6.37 5.96
C ASN A 14 -4.55 -6.93 4.93
N LEU A 15 -5.06 -7.38 3.78
CA LEU A 15 -4.22 -7.85 2.67
C LEU A 15 -3.28 -6.76 2.17
N TYR A 16 -3.80 -5.55 1.98
CA TYR A 16 -2.98 -4.41 1.54
C TYR A 16 -1.84 -4.11 2.54
N ARG A 17 -2.11 -4.11 3.86
CA ARG A 17 -1.07 -3.90 4.89
C ARG A 17 0.00 -4.98 4.87
N LEU A 18 -0.39 -6.24 4.63
CA LEU A 18 0.53 -7.37 4.55
C LEU A 18 1.47 -7.26 3.34
N THR A 19 0.97 -6.82 2.19
CA THR A 19 1.75 -6.83 0.95
C THR A 19 2.45 -5.51 0.65
N CYS A 20 2.04 -4.40 1.26
CA CYS A 20 2.57 -3.07 0.93
C CYS A 20 4.09 -2.96 1.12
N ALA A 21 4.60 -3.29 2.30
CA ALA A 21 6.04 -3.18 2.58
C ALA A 21 6.92 -4.05 1.66
N PRO A 22 6.64 -5.36 1.46
CA PRO A 22 7.44 -6.17 0.55
C PRO A 22 7.29 -5.74 -0.92
N ALA A 23 6.11 -5.23 -1.33
CA ALA A 23 5.92 -4.70 -2.67
C ALA A 23 6.79 -3.45 -2.91
N GLU A 24 6.80 -2.49 -1.98
CA GLU A 24 7.65 -1.29 -2.07
C GLU A 24 9.14 -1.66 -2.10
N GLN A 25 9.58 -2.59 -1.24
CA GLN A 25 10.98 -3.08 -1.27
C GLN A 25 11.36 -3.69 -2.62
N TRP A 26 10.46 -4.50 -3.18
CA TRP A 26 10.70 -5.09 -4.50
C TRP A 26 10.80 -4.01 -5.58
N LEU A 27 9.86 -3.06 -5.59
CA LEU A 27 9.87 -1.94 -6.54
C LEU A 27 11.17 -1.14 -6.45
N SER A 28 11.59 -0.74 -5.24
CA SER A 28 12.85 -0.02 -5.03
C SER A 28 14.09 -0.80 -5.49
N SER A 29 14.04 -2.14 -5.47
CA SER A 29 15.16 -2.99 -5.91
C SER A 29 15.14 -3.32 -7.41
N ALA A 30 13.97 -3.33 -8.04
CA ALA A 30 13.76 -3.85 -9.38
C ALA A 30 13.56 -2.75 -10.43
N MET A 31 13.35 -1.51 -10.00
CA MET A 31 12.97 -0.40 -10.87
C MET A 31 13.74 0.87 -10.55
N GLU A 32 13.93 1.68 -11.58
CA GLU A 32 14.46 3.03 -11.51
C GLU A 32 13.74 3.92 -12.53
N THR A 33 13.86 5.22 -12.36
CA THR A 33 13.44 6.23 -13.32
C THR A 33 14.60 6.55 -14.28
N ALA A 34 14.31 7.30 -15.35
CA ALA A 34 15.36 7.81 -16.24
C ALA A 34 16.39 8.71 -15.52
N ASP A 35 16.02 9.26 -14.36
CA ASP A 35 16.82 10.20 -13.57
C ASP A 35 17.44 9.54 -12.31
N GLY A 36 17.31 8.23 -12.13
CA GLY A 36 17.84 7.47 -10.99
C GLY A 36 16.76 6.74 -10.18
N PRO A 37 16.99 6.44 -8.89
CA PRO A 37 16.11 5.60 -8.07
C PRO A 37 14.64 6.06 -8.06
N LEU A 38 13.72 5.12 -7.82
CA LEU A 38 12.31 5.49 -7.63
C LEU A 38 12.16 6.50 -6.49
N PRO A 39 11.34 7.54 -6.67
CA PRO A 39 11.02 8.47 -5.60
C PRO A 39 10.16 7.78 -4.54
N ASP A 40 10.18 8.32 -3.32
CA ASP A 40 9.28 7.89 -2.25
C ASP A 40 7.81 8.03 -2.66
N ALA A 41 6.97 7.13 -2.13
CA ALA A 41 5.53 7.24 -2.27
C ALA A 41 5.00 8.55 -1.65
N SER A 42 4.06 9.21 -2.35
CA SER A 42 3.41 10.43 -1.85
C SER A 42 2.75 10.23 -0.49
N GLU A 43 2.61 11.29 0.31
CA GLU A 43 2.01 11.21 1.66
C GLU A 43 0.58 10.61 1.65
N ASN A 44 -0.20 10.87 0.59
CA ASN A 44 -1.55 10.32 0.42
C ASN A 44 -1.56 8.78 0.31
N PHE A 45 -0.48 8.17 -0.14
CA PHE A 45 -0.32 6.71 -0.18
C PHE A 45 -0.51 6.10 1.20
N TYR A 46 0.11 6.70 2.22
CA TYR A 46 0.08 6.21 3.60
C TYR A 46 -1.26 6.44 4.31
N ARG A 47 -2.16 7.24 3.72
CA ARG A 47 -3.51 7.52 4.25
C ARG A 47 -4.56 6.50 3.80
N ARG A 48 -4.22 5.59 2.87
CA ARG A 48 -5.14 4.55 2.36
C ARG A 48 -5.64 3.65 3.50
N PHE A 49 -6.89 3.20 3.38
CA PHE A 49 -7.56 2.34 4.36
C PHE A 49 -7.52 2.85 5.82
N GLY A 50 -7.52 4.17 6.01
CA GLY A 50 -7.48 4.80 7.34
C GLY A 50 -6.09 4.84 7.96
N GLY A 51 -5.03 4.61 7.18
CA GLY A 51 -3.65 4.65 7.63
C GLY A 51 -2.94 3.30 7.56
N LEU A 52 -1.68 3.33 7.09
CA LEU A 52 -0.82 2.14 6.98
C LEU A 52 0.08 1.88 8.20
N ARG A 53 -0.13 2.55 9.34
CA ARG A 53 0.55 2.27 10.62
C ARG A 53 -0.02 1.06 11.32
#